data_AF-A0A3E2YIV2-F1
#
_entry.id   AF-A0A3E2YIV2-F1
#
_cell.length_a   1.000
_cell.length_b   1.000
_cell.length_c   1.000
_cell.angle_alpha   90.00
_cell.angle_beta   90.00
_cell.angle_gamma   90.00
#
_symmetry.space_group_name_H-M   'P 1'
#
loop_
_entity.id
_entity.type
_entity.pdbx_description
1 polymer ?
#
loop_
_entity_poly.entity_id
_entity_poly.type
_entity_poly.pdbx_seq_one_letter_code
_entity_poly.pdbx_strand_id
1 'polypeptide(L)'
;MVTPAFDLDPPVRYVIHTVGPIWEGGDRGEADVLASCYRRSLQVAGEIGARTVAFPAIATGVYGFPPDQAARIAVATIKSTPTTVQRVRLVAFDEDAREHLQAAMTVTG
;
A
#
# COMPACT_ATOMS: atom_id res chain seq x y z
N MET A 1 3.72 11.18 6.60
CA MET A 1 4.92 12.06 6.60
C MET A 1 5.80 11.62 5.43
N VAL A 2 6.57 12.52 4.79
CA VAL A 2 7.55 12.14 3.76
C VAL A 2 8.95 12.61 4.17
N THR A 3 9.96 11.79 3.92
CA THR A 3 11.37 12.12 4.18
C THR A 3 12.23 11.80 2.95
N PRO A 4 13.42 12.40 2.81
CA PRO A 4 14.45 11.88 1.93
C PRO A 4 14.74 10.40 2.23
N ALA A 5 15.23 9.68 1.22
CA ALA A 5 15.55 8.26 1.34
C ALA A 5 16.93 7.98 1.97
N PHE A 6 17.79 9.01 2.11
CA PHE A 6 19.13 8.91 2.68
C PHE A 6 19.96 7.80 2.00
N ASP A 7 20.41 6.80 2.76
CA ASP A 7 21.30 5.73 2.29
C ASP A 7 20.56 4.55 1.63
N LEU A 8 19.25 4.67 1.37
CA LEU A 8 18.55 3.66 0.58
C LEU A 8 19.08 3.63 -0.86
N ASP A 9 19.23 2.42 -1.39
CA ASP A 9 19.78 2.19 -2.71
C ASP A 9 19.08 3.04 -3.79
N PRO A 10 19.85 3.76 -4.62
CA PRO A 10 19.30 4.42 -5.80
C PRO A 10 18.56 3.40 -6.68
N PRO A 11 17.40 3.77 -7.26
CA PRO A 11 16.90 5.13 -7.44
C PRO A 11 15.84 5.59 -6.40
N VAL A 12 15.83 5.06 -5.18
CA VAL A 12 14.86 5.49 -4.15
C VAL A 12 15.21 6.90 -3.66
N ARG A 13 14.26 7.85 -3.80
CA ARG A 13 14.48 9.28 -3.46
C ARG A 13 13.77 9.72 -2.19
N TYR A 14 12.63 9.11 -1.89
CA TYR A 14 11.77 9.47 -0.76
C TYR A 14 11.20 8.23 -0.08
N VAL A 15 10.91 8.37 1.21
CA VAL A 15 10.12 7.41 1.98
C VAL A 15 8.86 8.11 2.47
N ILE A 16 7.69 7.54 2.12
CA ILE A 16 6.39 8.00 2.64
C ILE A 16 5.99 7.08 3.78
N HIS A 17 5.94 7.66 4.98
CA HIS A 17 5.57 6.97 6.21
C HIS A 17 4.06 7.06 6.43
N THR A 18 3.43 5.88 6.58
CA THR A 18 2.01 5.71 6.89
C THR A 18 1.85 4.64 7.97
N VAL A 19 0.79 4.73 8.77
CA VAL A 19 0.52 3.81 9.88
C VAL A 19 -0.76 3.06 9.58
N GLY A 20 -0.63 1.76 9.32
CA GLY A 20 -1.78 0.88 9.11
C GLY A 20 -2.57 0.63 10.40
N PRO A 21 -3.80 0.13 10.31
CA PRO A 21 -4.58 -0.28 11.46
C PRO A 21 -4.06 -1.58 12.06
N ILE A 22 -4.22 -1.76 13.37
CA ILE A 22 -4.19 -3.08 14.00
C ILE A 22 -5.53 -3.75 13.72
N TRP A 23 -5.53 -5.02 13.35
CA TRP A 23 -6.75 -5.78 13.14
C TRP A 23 -7.41 -6.17 14.46
N GLU A 24 -8.67 -5.76 14.66
CA GLU A 24 -9.46 -6.03 15.86
C GLU A 24 -10.81 -6.68 15.54
N GLY A 25 -10.90 -7.37 14.40
CA GLY A 25 -12.10 -8.12 13.98
C GLY A 25 -12.86 -7.52 12.80
N GLY A 26 -12.49 -6.32 12.33
CA GLY A 26 -13.02 -5.74 11.08
C GLY A 26 -14.21 -4.80 11.25
N ASP A 27 -14.76 -4.68 12.46
CA ASP A 27 -15.94 -3.88 12.78
C ASP A 27 -15.61 -2.49 13.36
N ARG A 28 -14.32 -2.10 13.38
CA ARG A 28 -13.83 -0.82 13.94
C ARG A 28 -13.35 0.17 12.88
N GLY A 29 -13.68 -0.09 11.61
CA GLY A 29 -13.29 0.76 10.48
C GLY A 29 -11.85 0.49 10.00
N GLU A 30 -11.25 -0.64 10.36
CA GLU A 30 -9.88 -0.99 9.96
C GLU A 30 -9.74 -0.98 8.44
N ALA A 31 -10.75 -1.46 7.71
CA ALA A 31 -10.75 -1.43 6.25
C ALA A 31 -10.61 0.00 5.69
N ASP A 32 -11.33 0.97 6.26
CA ASP A 32 -11.30 2.36 5.83
C ASP A 32 -9.97 3.03 6.16
N VAL A 33 -9.40 2.72 7.34
CA VAL A 33 -8.08 3.19 7.74
C VAL A 33 -6.99 2.63 6.82
N LEU A 34 -7.04 1.34 6.49
CA LEU A 34 -6.12 0.72 5.55
C LEU A 34 -6.24 1.36 4.15
N ALA A 35 -7.46 1.56 3.65
CA ALA A 35 -7.67 2.25 2.39
C ALA A 35 -7.14 3.70 2.42
N SER A 36 -7.33 4.41 3.54
CA SER A 36 -6.79 5.76 3.74
C SER A 36 -5.27 5.80 3.64
N CYS A 37 -4.56 4.79 4.16
CA CYS A 37 -3.11 4.67 4.05
C CYS A 37 -2.63 4.72 2.60
N TYR A 38 -3.27 3.94 1.72
CA TYR A 38 -2.93 3.91 0.29
C TYR A 38 -3.31 5.22 -0.41
N ARG A 39 -4.52 5.75 -0.19
CA ARG A 39 -4.98 7.01 -0.78
C ARG A 39 -4.06 8.18 -0.44
N ARG A 40 -3.79 8.38 0.86
CA ARG A 40 -2.98 9.50 1.32
C ARG A 40 -1.54 9.37 0.86
N SER A 41 -1.00 8.15 0.83
CA SER A 41 0.35 7.92 0.30
C SER A 41 0.47 8.23 -1.20
N LEU A 42 -0.54 7.86 -2.01
CA LEU A 42 -0.59 8.23 -3.43
C LEU A 42 -0.73 9.74 -3.63
N GLN A 43 -1.50 10.42 -2.78
CA GLN A 43 -1.62 11.87 -2.81
C GLN A 43 -0.27 12.54 -2.51
N VAL A 44 0.40 12.14 -1.42
CA VAL A 44 1.73 12.67 -1.05
C VAL A 44 2.76 12.37 -2.14
N ALA A 45 2.71 11.18 -2.76
CA ALA A 45 3.57 10.87 -3.90
C ALA A 45 3.35 11.83 -5.08
N GLY A 46 2.09 12.20 -5.35
CA GLY A 46 1.77 13.21 -6.36
C GLY A 46 2.28 14.61 -5.99
N GLU A 47 2.09 15.03 -4.73
CA GLU A 47 2.55 16.33 -4.20
C GLU A 47 4.07 16.51 -4.36
N ILE A 48 4.87 15.44 -4.22
CA ILE A 48 6.34 15.48 -4.42
C ILE A 48 6.78 15.17 -5.86
N GLY A 49 5.85 15.04 -6.80
CA GLY A 49 6.15 14.76 -8.21
C GLY A 49 6.68 13.34 -8.49
N ALA A 50 6.44 12.38 -7.61
CA ALA A 50 6.82 10.99 -7.84
C ALA A 50 5.95 10.36 -8.93
N ARG A 51 6.59 9.71 -9.91
CA ARG A 51 5.90 8.96 -10.98
C ARG A 51 5.81 7.46 -10.69
N THR A 52 6.55 6.97 -9.71
CA THR A 52 6.61 5.56 -9.34
C THR A 52 6.60 5.40 -7.83
N VAL A 53 5.84 4.43 -7.31
CA VAL A 53 5.76 4.12 -5.87
C VAL A 53 5.81 2.62 -5.67
N ALA A 54 6.47 2.17 -4.60
CA ALA A 54 6.41 0.79 -4.12
C ALA A 54 5.69 0.77 -2.77
N PHE A 55 4.72 -0.14 -2.61
CA PHE A 55 4.04 -0.38 -1.35
C PHE A 55 4.34 -1.80 -0.85
N PRO A 56 4.61 -1.98 0.45
CA PRO A 56 4.53 -3.30 1.07
C PRO A 56 3.05 -3.72 1.23
N ALA A 57 2.82 -4.96 1.66
CA ALA A 57 1.54 -5.39 2.21
C ALA A 57 1.31 -4.73 3.58
N ILE A 58 0.68 -3.55 3.58
CA ILE A 58 0.49 -2.76 4.81
C ILE A 58 -0.45 -3.51 5.76
N ALA A 59 -0.11 -3.51 7.05
CA ALA A 59 -0.85 -4.11 8.16
C ALA A 59 -0.94 -5.66 8.22
N THR A 60 -0.35 -6.39 7.27
CA THR A 60 -0.45 -7.87 7.24
C THR A 60 0.60 -8.60 8.08
N GLY A 61 1.58 -7.88 8.65
CA GLY A 61 2.58 -8.44 9.55
C GLY A 61 2.11 -8.47 11.01
N VAL A 62 2.87 -7.86 11.92
CA VAL A 62 2.56 -7.81 13.37
C VAL A 62 1.17 -7.19 13.68
N TYR A 63 0.62 -6.40 12.76
CA TYR A 63 -0.72 -5.79 12.91
C TYR A 63 -1.87 -6.74 12.58
N GLY A 64 -1.60 -7.93 12.04
CA GLY A 64 -2.54 -9.04 11.98
C GLY A 64 -3.70 -8.89 11.00
N PHE A 65 -3.66 -7.94 10.06
CA PHE A 65 -4.72 -7.78 9.07
C PHE A 65 -4.78 -9.00 8.14
N PRO A 66 -5.95 -9.63 7.94
CA PRO A 66 -6.10 -10.78 7.04
C PRO A 66 -5.52 -10.49 5.65
N PRO A 67 -4.49 -11.23 5.18
CA PRO A 67 -3.75 -10.90 3.97
C PRO A 67 -4.63 -10.77 2.72
N ASP A 68 -5.59 -11.68 2.54
CA ASP A 68 -6.57 -11.66 1.46
C ASP A 68 -7.41 -10.37 1.43
N GLN A 69 -7.91 -9.94 2.60
CA GLN A 69 -8.73 -8.75 2.70
C GLN A 69 -7.89 -7.49 2.50
N ALA A 70 -6.70 -7.44 3.09
CA ALA A 70 -5.75 -6.34 2.92
C ALA A 70 -5.34 -6.18 1.45
N ALA A 71 -5.02 -7.27 0.76
CA ALA A 71 -4.65 -7.26 -0.65
C ALA A 71 -5.77 -6.73 -1.55
N ARG A 72 -7.02 -7.16 -1.31
CA ARG A 72 -8.20 -6.64 -2.03
C ARG A 72 -8.39 -5.15 -1.80
N ILE A 73 -8.29 -4.68 -0.55
CA ILE A 73 -8.39 -3.26 -0.21
C ILE A 73 -7.27 -2.45 -0.88
N ALA A 74 -6.03 -2.94 -0.81
CA ALA A 74 -4.87 -2.30 -1.42
C ALA A 74 -5.07 -2.11 -2.93
N VAL A 75 -5.37 -3.19 -3.65
CA VAL A 75 -5.53 -3.16 -5.12
C VAL A 75 -6.72 -2.29 -5.52
N ALA A 76 -7.89 -2.47 -4.88
CA ALA A 76 -9.09 -1.69 -5.20
C ALA A 76 -8.86 -0.19 -4.95
N THR A 77 -8.20 0.16 -3.83
CA THR A 77 -7.89 1.56 -3.51
C THR A 77 -6.90 2.15 -4.49
N ILE A 78 -5.81 1.44 -4.80
CA ILE A 78 -4.80 1.92 -5.76
C ILE A 78 -5.42 2.16 -7.13
N LYS A 79 -6.26 1.24 -7.63
CA LYS A 79 -6.90 1.37 -8.95
C LYS A 79 -7.93 2.51 -9.01
N SER A 80 -8.67 2.75 -7.92
CA SER A 80 -9.74 3.76 -7.88
C SER A 80 -9.27 5.17 -7.48
N THR A 81 -8.06 5.32 -6.92
CA THR A 81 -7.54 6.61 -6.46
C THR A 81 -6.98 7.43 -7.63
N PRO A 82 -7.54 8.63 -7.93
CA PRO A 82 -6.92 9.53 -8.90
C PRO A 82 -5.53 9.96 -8.43
N THR A 83 -4.52 9.80 -9.27
CA THR A 83 -3.13 10.13 -8.94
C THR A 83 -2.30 10.43 -10.19
N THR A 84 -1.22 11.19 -10.03
CA THR A 84 -0.19 11.41 -11.06
C THR A 84 0.85 10.29 -11.12
N VAL A 85 0.82 9.34 -10.18
CA VAL A 85 1.71 8.18 -10.15
C VAL A 85 1.38 7.26 -11.32
N GLN A 86 2.37 6.96 -12.16
CA GLN A 86 2.21 6.18 -13.39
C GLN A 86 2.44 4.68 -13.18
N ARG A 87 3.18 4.31 -12.14
CA ARG A 87 3.48 2.90 -11.82
C ARG A 87 3.48 2.67 -10.32
N VAL A 88 2.67 1.73 -9.88
CA VAL A 88 2.69 1.20 -8.52
C VAL A 88 3.25 -0.22 -8.55
N ARG A 89 4.17 -0.52 -7.63
CA ARG A 89 4.64 -1.89 -7.36
C ARG A 89 4.12 -2.33 -6.00
N LEU A 90 3.44 -3.47 -5.95
CA LEU A 90 3.12 -4.16 -4.70
C LEU A 90 4.26 -5.13 -4.41
N VAL A 91 4.97 -4.90 -3.31
CA VAL A 91 6.17 -5.66 -2.94
C VAL A 91 5.81 -6.64 -1.84
N ALA A 92 5.78 -7.92 -2.18
CA ALA A 92 5.63 -9.01 -1.23
C ALA A 92 6.99 -9.32 -0.58
N PHE A 93 6.98 -9.64 0.72
CA PHE A 93 8.17 -10.07 1.44
C PHE A 93 8.46 -11.56 1.23
N ASP A 94 7.41 -12.36 1.10
CA ASP A 94 7.44 -13.81 0.90
C ASP A 94 6.43 -14.24 -0.18
N GLU A 95 6.39 -15.55 -0.43
CA GLU A 95 5.55 -16.16 -1.46
C GLU A 95 4.06 -16.08 -1.11
N ASP A 96 3.70 -16.25 0.16
CA ASP A 96 2.32 -16.19 0.65
C ASP A 96 1.70 -14.80 0.40
N ALA A 97 2.40 -13.74 0.81
CA ALA A 97 1.99 -12.38 0.51
C ALA A 97 1.91 -12.11 -1.00
N ARG A 98 2.82 -12.71 -1.79
CA ARG A 98 2.82 -12.58 -3.26
C ARG A 98 1.56 -13.20 -3.85
N GLU A 99 1.14 -14.37 -3.40
CA GLU A 99 -0.06 -15.06 -3.86
C GLU A 99 -1.32 -14.23 -3.60
N HIS A 100 -1.49 -13.70 -2.38
CA HIS A 100 -2.62 -12.84 -2.04
C HIS A 100 -2.68 -11.56 -2.89
N LEU A 101 -1.54 -10.89 -3.08
CA LEU A 101 -1.46 -9.69 -3.92
C LEU A 101 -1.72 -10.00 -5.40
N GLN A 102 -1.18 -11.12 -5.91
CA GLN A 102 -1.41 -11.57 -7.28
C GLN A 102 -2.88 -11.89 -7.53
N ALA A 103 -3.52 -12.62 -6.61
CA ALA A 103 -4.94 -12.96 -6.68
C ALA A 103 -5.83 -11.70 -6.66
N ALA A 104 -5.51 -10.71 -5.81
CA ALA A 104 -6.25 -9.46 -5.78
C ALA A 104 -6.15 -8.65 -7.08
N MET A 105 -5.04 -8.78 -7.84
CA MET A 105 -4.87 -8.09 -9.12
C MET A 105 -5.65 -8.72 -10.27
N THR A 106 -5.90 -10.03 -10.25
CA THR A 106 -6.58 -10.78 -11.32
C THR A 106 -8.09 -10.71 -11.25
N VAL A 107 -8.67 -10.43 -10.08
CA VAL A 107 -10.12 -10.41 -9.82
C VAL A 107 -10.82 -9.14 -10.35
N THR A 108 -10.19 -8.39 -11.25
CA THR A 108 -10.85 -7.24 -11.91
C THR A 108 -11.32 -7.65 -13.31
N GLY A 109 -12.43 -8.37 -13.35
CA GLY A 109 -13.24 -8.64 -14.55
C GLY A 109 -14.65 -8.11 -14.34
#